data_AF-A0AAV4T4K4-F1
#
_entry.id   AF-A0AAV4T4K4-F1
#
_cell.length_a   1.000
_cell.length_b   1.000
_cell.length_c   1.000
_cell.angle_alpha   90.00
_cell.angle_beta   90.00
_cell.angle_gamma   90.00
#
_symmetry.space_group_name_H-M   'P 1'
#
loop_
_entity.id
_entity.type
_entity.pdbx_description
1 polymer ?
#
loop_
_entity_poly.entity_id
_entity_poly.type
_entity_poly.pdbx_seq_one_letter_code
_entity_poly.pdbx_strand_id
1 'polypeptide(L)'
;MVYIQDIGFVGHCHYAHTASGTVPVEIALSCLRDPSSACITVDITSERFTSKNYQTNRWIFRNQSKLPFPYKGKYSLDKARAVIKRLYAEKDAGQGLYVAVKGHSQMDFFKSCGLPVCEIKTEVLGDCPKYDELPIPSEQLNKPCEIHLAGDDYRCSKRVAFTFARYLESREGDQLLVLQPDEMDDDGEVNESVIIQMNRDETKPLCFVKNNIHFTILLK
;
A
#
# COMPACT_ATOMS: atom_id res chain seq x y z
N MET A 1 5.48 12.88 -9.10
CA MET A 1 4.72 11.66 -9.45
C MET A 1 5.70 10.51 -9.36
N VAL A 2 5.36 9.44 -8.63
CA VAL A 2 6.19 8.24 -8.44
C VAL A 2 5.57 7.12 -9.26
N TYR A 3 6.37 6.44 -10.07
CA TYR A 3 5.88 5.34 -10.90
C TYR A 3 5.83 4.04 -10.10
N ILE A 4 4.90 3.14 -10.44
CA ILE A 4 4.81 1.82 -9.78
C ILE A 4 6.12 1.04 -9.91
N GLN A 5 6.84 1.21 -11.03
CA GLN A 5 8.14 0.59 -11.25
C GLN A 5 9.19 0.97 -10.18
N ASP A 6 9.11 2.19 -9.65
CA ASP A 6 10.03 2.73 -8.63
C ASP A 6 9.66 2.27 -7.21
N ILE A 7 8.55 1.55 -7.05
CA ILE A 7 8.08 1.04 -5.76
C ILE A 7 8.63 -0.37 -5.56
N GLY A 8 9.28 -0.58 -4.42
CA GLY A 8 9.77 -1.90 -4.02
C GLY A 8 8.89 -2.55 -2.97
N PHE A 9 8.18 -1.72 -2.19
CA PHE A 9 7.51 -2.16 -0.98
C PHE A 9 6.19 -1.43 -0.76
N VAL A 10 5.29 -2.08 -0.04
CA VAL A 10 4.11 -1.46 0.56
C VAL A 10 4.18 -1.56 2.08
N GLY A 11 4.01 -0.42 2.75
CA GLY A 11 3.98 -0.33 4.20
C GLY A 11 2.55 -0.19 4.74
N HIS A 12 2.30 -0.80 5.90
CA HIS A 12 1.08 -0.54 6.68
C HIS A 12 1.34 -0.50 8.18
N CYS A 13 0.55 0.28 8.92
CA CYS A 13 0.60 0.31 10.38
C CYS A 13 -0.80 0.42 11.00
N HIS A 14 -1.02 -0.33 12.07
CA HIS A 14 -2.05 -0.01 13.08
C HIS A 14 -1.43 0.80 14.22
N TYR A 15 -2.24 1.67 14.83
CA TYR A 15 -1.78 2.61 15.87
C TYR A 15 -2.60 2.50 17.15
N ALA A 16 -1.92 2.75 18.28
CA ALA A 16 -2.54 3.08 19.54
C ALA A 16 -2.44 4.59 19.81
N HIS A 17 -3.48 5.15 20.41
CA HIS A 17 -3.47 6.50 20.96
C HIS A 17 -2.97 6.46 22.41
N THR A 18 -1.87 7.12 22.70
CA THR A 18 -1.25 7.24 24.03
C THR A 18 -1.35 8.69 24.50
N ALA A 19 -0.96 8.96 25.74
CA ALA A 19 -0.91 10.33 26.26
C ALA A 19 0.12 11.19 25.52
N SER A 20 1.15 10.58 24.92
CA SER A 20 2.24 11.22 24.18
C SER A 20 1.96 11.37 22.67
N GLY A 21 0.88 10.79 22.16
CA GLY A 21 0.53 10.86 20.74
C GLY A 21 0.06 9.52 20.20
N THR A 22 0.34 9.23 18.93
CA THR A 22 0.04 7.93 18.31
C THR A 22 1.31 7.09 18.20
N VAL A 23 1.24 5.82 18.59
CA VAL A 23 2.35 4.87 18.52
C VAL A 23 1.93 3.70 17.64
N PRO A 24 2.71 3.30 16.63
CA PRO A 24 2.39 2.12 15.83
C PRO A 24 2.53 0.86 16.68
N VAL A 25 1.62 -0.09 16.52
CA VAL A 25 1.53 -1.32 17.35
C VAL A 25 1.74 -2.59 16.55
N GLU A 26 1.34 -2.55 15.29
CA GLU A 26 1.59 -3.59 14.31
C GLU A 26 2.04 -2.88 13.03
N ILE A 27 3.20 -3.26 12.53
CA ILE A 27 3.86 -2.65 11.38
C ILE A 27 4.11 -3.76 10.37
N ALA A 28 3.70 -3.54 9.14
CA ALA A 28 3.98 -4.45 8.05
C ALA A 28 4.76 -3.79 6.92
N LEU A 29 5.62 -4.58 6.31
CA LEU A 29 6.32 -4.24 5.09
C LEU A 29 6.19 -5.44 4.14
N SER A 30 5.56 -5.23 2.99
CA SER A 30 5.35 -6.25 1.96
C SER A 30 6.17 -5.91 0.72
N CYS A 31 6.83 -6.90 0.13
CA CYS A 31 7.54 -6.69 -1.13
C CYS A 31 6.52 -6.61 -2.27
N LEU A 32 6.74 -5.68 -3.22
CA LEU A 32 5.85 -5.52 -4.35
C LEU A 32 5.89 -6.73 -5.30
N ARG A 33 7.10 -7.21 -5.61
CA ARG A 33 7.35 -8.25 -6.64
C ARG A 33 7.76 -9.62 -6.08
N ASP A 34 7.70 -9.78 -4.76
CA ASP A 34 7.98 -11.03 -4.05
C ASP A 34 6.84 -11.26 -3.05
N PRO A 35 6.28 -12.48 -2.91
CA PRO A 35 5.25 -12.74 -1.91
C PRO A 35 5.73 -12.57 -0.46
N SER A 36 7.02 -12.31 -0.21
CA SER A 36 7.50 -12.05 1.14
C SER A 36 6.89 -10.80 1.77
N SER A 37 6.56 -10.92 3.06
CA SER A 37 6.05 -9.83 3.88
C SER A 37 6.45 -10.03 5.32
N ALA A 38 6.83 -8.94 5.98
CA ALA A 38 7.20 -8.91 7.38
C ALA A 38 6.11 -8.27 8.22
N CYS A 39 6.04 -8.70 9.48
CA CYS A 39 5.17 -8.14 10.49
C CYS A 39 5.94 -7.96 11.79
N ILE A 40 5.96 -6.73 12.28
CA ILE A 40 6.70 -6.31 13.45
C ILE A 40 5.70 -5.73 14.44
N THR A 41 5.79 -6.17 15.69
CA THR A 41 4.86 -5.78 16.75
C THR A 41 5.56 -4.96 17.81
N VAL A 42 4.93 -3.86 18.21
CA VAL A 42 5.50 -2.90 19.17
C VAL A 42 4.87 -3.10 20.54
N ASP A 43 5.70 -3.27 21.56
CA ASP A 43 5.30 -3.28 22.95
C ASP A 43 4.93 -1.86 23.39
N ILE A 44 3.67 -1.68 23.79
CA ILE A 44 3.12 -0.42 24.29
C ILE A 44 2.79 -0.48 25.78
N THR A 45 3.27 -1.50 26.50
CA THR A 45 2.94 -1.68 27.93
C THR A 45 3.54 -0.58 28.82
N SER A 46 4.62 0.07 28.37
CA SER A 46 5.21 1.24 29.04
C SER A 46 4.49 2.55 28.72
N GLU A 47 3.58 2.56 27.74
CA GLU A 47 2.85 3.76 27.34
C GLU A 47 1.79 4.15 28.37
N ARG A 48 1.61 5.45 28.57
CA ARG A 48 0.55 5.97 29.42
C ARG A 48 -0.71 6.19 28.60
N PHE A 49 -1.84 5.74 29.13
CA PHE A 49 -3.16 5.96 28.54
C PHE A 49 -4.00 6.85 29.44
N THR A 50 -4.58 7.90 28.87
CA THR A 50 -5.70 8.59 29.52
C THR A 50 -6.94 7.69 29.47
N SER A 51 -7.92 7.93 30.34
CA SER A 51 -9.19 7.17 30.30
C SER A 51 -9.88 7.25 28.93
N LYS A 52 -9.81 8.41 28.26
CA LYS A 52 -10.33 8.60 26.90
C LYS A 52 -9.59 7.71 25.90
N ASN A 53 -8.26 7.77 25.88
CA ASN A 53 -7.44 7.00 24.96
C ASN A 53 -7.59 5.48 25.18
N TYR A 54 -7.74 5.05 26.43
CA TYR A 54 -8.00 3.65 26.76
C TYR A 54 -9.29 3.15 26.11
N GLN A 55 -10.39 3.91 26.21
CA GLN A 55 -11.67 3.54 25.58
C GLN A 55 -11.58 3.59 24.05
N THR A 56 -10.94 4.63 23.50
CA THR A 56 -10.71 4.75 22.05
C THR A 56 -9.92 3.55 21.51
N ASN A 57 -8.79 3.19 22.15
CA ASN A 57 -7.99 2.06 21.72
C ASN A 57 -8.73 0.74 21.87
N ARG A 58 -9.48 0.53 22.96
CA ARG A 58 -10.30 -0.67 23.11
C ARG A 58 -11.27 -0.85 21.93
N TRP A 59 -11.85 0.25 21.43
CA TRP A 59 -12.72 0.21 20.27
C TRP A 59 -11.94 -0.01 18.96
N ILE A 60 -10.84 0.71 18.72
CA ILE A 60 -10.01 0.58 17.51
C ILE A 60 -9.44 -0.84 17.40
N PHE A 61 -8.88 -1.37 18.47
CA PHE A 61 -8.26 -2.69 18.49
C PHE A 61 -9.28 -3.79 18.21
N ARG A 62 -10.50 -3.67 18.74
CA ARG A 62 -11.57 -4.64 18.50
C ARG A 62 -12.18 -4.56 17.11
N ASN A 63 -12.34 -3.36 16.56
CA ASN A 63 -13.15 -3.15 15.35
C ASN A 63 -12.34 -2.87 14.09
N GLN A 64 -11.16 -2.29 14.22
CA GLN A 64 -10.29 -1.92 13.10
C GLN A 64 -9.08 -2.84 12.99
N SER A 65 -8.26 -2.93 14.03
CA SER A 65 -7.00 -3.68 13.97
C SER A 65 -7.17 -5.17 14.23
N LYS A 66 -8.26 -5.57 14.91
CA LYS A 66 -8.50 -6.94 15.37
C LYS A 66 -7.37 -7.50 16.24
N LEU A 67 -6.83 -6.62 17.09
CA LEU A 67 -5.76 -6.92 18.03
C LEU A 67 -6.34 -7.06 19.45
N PRO A 68 -5.72 -7.88 20.32
CA PRO A 68 -6.09 -7.89 21.73
C PRO A 68 -5.76 -6.54 22.39
N PHE A 69 -6.58 -6.11 23.34
CA PHE A 69 -6.33 -4.91 24.14
C PHE A 69 -6.57 -5.21 25.64
N PRO A 70 -5.61 -4.92 26.54
CA PRO A 70 -4.31 -4.27 26.30
C PRO A 70 -3.38 -5.11 25.43
N TYR A 71 -2.47 -4.44 24.71
CA TYR A 71 -1.60 -5.06 23.72
C TYR A 71 -0.14 -5.06 24.16
N LYS A 72 0.54 -6.18 23.93
CA LYS A 72 1.98 -6.33 24.16
C LYS A 72 2.63 -6.91 22.91
N GLY A 73 3.33 -6.08 22.15
CA GLY A 73 4.17 -6.51 21.05
C GLY A 73 5.52 -7.08 21.49
N LYS A 74 6.33 -7.47 20.51
CA LYS A 74 7.62 -8.13 20.73
C LYS A 74 8.78 -7.16 20.94
N TYR A 75 8.74 -6.00 20.30
CA TYR A 75 9.85 -5.07 20.24
C TYR A 75 9.49 -3.71 20.87
N SER A 76 10.47 -3.00 21.43
CA SER A 76 10.30 -1.56 21.62
C SER A 76 10.18 -0.85 20.27
N LEU A 77 9.62 0.37 20.27
CA LEU A 77 9.46 1.15 19.04
C LEU A 77 10.78 1.34 18.28
N ASP A 78 11.87 1.66 18.97
CA ASP A 78 13.18 1.86 18.32
C ASP A 78 13.76 0.57 17.74
N LYS A 79 13.58 -0.56 18.43
CA LYS A 79 13.95 -1.87 17.88
C LYS A 79 13.10 -2.22 16.65
N ALA A 80 11.80 -1.90 16.68
CA ALA A 80 10.92 -2.12 15.53
C ALA A 80 11.36 -1.29 14.32
N ARG A 81 11.69 0.00 14.51
CA ARG A 81 12.25 0.86 13.45
C ARG A 81 13.54 0.27 12.86
N ALA A 82 14.47 -0.16 13.73
CA ALA A 82 15.73 -0.76 13.29
C ALA A 82 15.51 -2.05 12.49
N VAL A 83 14.57 -2.90 12.90
CA VAL A 83 14.20 -4.12 12.16
C VAL A 83 13.61 -3.79 10.79
N ILE A 84 12.68 -2.84 10.72
CA ILE A 84 12.08 -2.40 9.45
C ILE A 84 13.14 -1.86 8.50
N LYS A 85 14.04 -0.99 8.99
CA LYS A 85 15.13 -0.45 8.20
C LYS A 85 16.06 -1.54 7.66
N ARG A 86 16.39 -2.53 8.49
CA ARG A 86 17.22 -3.67 8.09
C ARG A 86 16.54 -4.50 6.99
N LEU A 87 15.27 -4.85 7.19
CA LEU A 87 14.49 -5.64 6.21
C LEU A 87 14.39 -4.92 4.86
N TYR A 88 14.15 -3.61 4.88
CA TYR A 88 14.18 -2.79 3.67
C TYR A 88 15.55 -2.89 2.98
N ALA A 89 16.65 -2.62 3.69
CA ALA A 89 17.99 -2.62 3.11
C ALA A 89 18.40 -3.99 2.53
N GLU A 90 18.04 -5.08 3.20
CA GLU A 90 18.30 -6.45 2.73
C GLU A 90 17.57 -6.77 1.42
N LYS A 91 16.34 -6.27 1.24
CA LYS A 91 15.49 -6.57 0.08
C LYS A 91 15.66 -5.59 -1.08
N ASP A 92 15.92 -4.32 -0.78
CA ASP A 92 16.13 -3.26 -1.77
C ASP A 92 17.45 -3.44 -2.53
N ALA A 93 18.47 -4.00 -1.84
CA ALA A 93 19.81 -4.21 -2.38
C ALA A 93 20.48 -2.92 -2.92
N GLY A 94 20.08 -1.74 -2.39
CA GLY A 94 20.66 -0.45 -2.74
C GLY A 94 20.07 0.22 -3.98
N GLN A 95 18.94 -0.27 -4.48
CA GLN A 95 18.22 0.32 -5.60
C GLN A 95 17.49 1.62 -5.24
N GLY A 96 17.23 1.86 -3.96
CA GLY A 96 16.55 3.07 -3.50
C GLY A 96 15.06 3.08 -3.84
N LEU A 97 14.43 1.91 -3.92
CA LEU A 97 13.01 1.76 -4.23
C LEU A 97 12.14 2.33 -3.12
N TYR A 98 11.01 2.93 -3.49
CA TYR A 98 10.09 3.54 -2.53
C TYR A 98 9.31 2.51 -1.72
N VAL A 99 9.00 2.88 -0.48
CA VAL A 99 7.93 2.27 0.32
C VAL A 99 6.65 3.06 0.09
N ALA A 100 5.69 2.46 -0.60
CA ALA A 100 4.39 3.05 -0.82
C ALA A 100 3.47 2.83 0.40
N VAL A 101 2.78 3.88 0.85
CA VAL A 101 1.88 3.82 2.01
C VAL A 101 0.57 4.54 1.71
N LYS A 102 -0.47 4.23 2.48
CA LYS A 102 -1.78 4.88 2.37
C LYS A 102 -2.07 5.74 3.60
N GLY A 103 -1.93 7.05 3.47
CA GLY A 103 -2.22 8.02 4.52
C GLY A 103 -0.99 8.60 5.23
N HIS A 104 -1.16 9.83 5.72
CA HIS A 104 -0.08 10.69 6.22
C HIS A 104 0.66 10.11 7.44
N SER A 105 -0.05 9.59 8.44
CA SER A 105 0.59 9.05 9.65
C SER A 105 1.48 7.83 9.38
N GLN A 106 1.14 7.03 8.38
CA GLN A 106 1.98 5.92 7.93
C GLN A 106 3.24 6.46 7.24
N MET A 107 3.08 7.47 6.39
CA MET A 107 4.20 8.13 5.73
C MET A 107 5.20 8.68 6.75
N ASP A 108 4.74 9.40 7.76
CA ASP A 108 5.61 9.96 8.81
C ASP A 108 6.38 8.87 9.56
N PHE A 109 5.71 7.76 9.87
CA PHE A 109 6.36 6.63 10.55
C PHE A 109 7.49 6.02 9.70
N PHE A 110 7.23 5.66 8.45
CA PHE A 110 8.25 5.04 7.60
C PHE A 110 9.37 6.04 7.24
N LYS A 111 9.06 7.33 7.07
CA LYS A 111 10.07 8.39 6.93
C LYS A 111 10.93 8.50 8.19
N SER A 112 10.35 8.39 9.39
CA SER A 112 11.11 8.37 10.65
C SER A 112 12.05 7.16 10.79
N CYS A 113 11.83 6.09 10.00
CA CYS A 113 12.75 4.96 9.90
C CYS A 113 13.93 5.24 8.94
N GLY A 114 13.94 6.39 8.26
CA GLY A 114 14.94 6.78 7.27
C GLY A 114 14.76 6.09 5.92
N LEU A 115 13.53 5.75 5.54
CA LEU A 115 13.21 5.11 4.25
C LEU A 115 12.74 6.14 3.22
N PRO A 116 12.94 5.88 1.91
CA PRO A 116 12.22 6.60 0.86
C PRO A 116 10.75 6.15 0.87
N VAL A 117 9.82 7.11 0.95
CA VAL A 117 8.39 6.83 1.12
C VAL A 117 7.58 7.69 0.18
N CYS A 118 6.56 7.11 -0.45
CA CYS A 118 5.57 7.80 -1.25
C CYS A 118 4.13 7.51 -0.78
N GLU A 119 3.22 8.45 -1.00
CA GLU A 119 1.80 8.28 -0.66
C GLU A 119 1.01 7.79 -1.89
N ILE A 120 0.35 6.64 -1.74
CA ILE A 120 -0.27 5.94 -2.87
C ILE A 120 -1.31 6.80 -3.59
N LYS A 121 -2.22 7.45 -2.87
CA LYS A 121 -3.32 8.21 -3.49
C LYS A 121 -2.83 9.50 -4.14
N THR A 122 -1.91 10.23 -3.53
CA THR A 122 -1.54 11.56 -4.03
C THR A 122 -0.36 11.54 -4.97
N GLU A 123 0.51 10.52 -4.91
CA GLU A 123 1.78 10.51 -5.65
C GLU A 123 1.89 9.39 -6.68
N VAL A 124 1.10 8.30 -6.55
CA VAL A 124 1.21 7.09 -7.38
C VAL A 124 -0.06 6.81 -8.20
N LEU A 125 -1.21 6.67 -7.54
CA LEU A 125 -2.46 6.18 -8.10
C LEU A 125 -3.67 6.84 -7.41
N GLY A 126 -4.16 7.93 -8.03
CA GLY A 126 -5.26 8.78 -7.52
C GLY A 126 -6.54 8.06 -7.15
N ASP A 127 -6.91 7.05 -7.93
CA ASP A 127 -8.12 6.24 -7.79
C ASP A 127 -7.92 5.00 -6.91
N CYS A 128 -6.83 4.92 -6.14
CA CYS A 128 -6.55 3.74 -5.31
C CYS A 128 -7.67 3.46 -4.28
N PRO A 129 -8.34 2.28 -4.37
CA PRO A 129 -9.52 1.93 -3.59
C PRO A 129 -9.19 1.68 -2.12
N LYS A 130 -10.20 1.70 -1.25
CA LYS A 130 -10.05 1.32 0.17
C LYS A 130 -9.70 -0.17 0.28
N TYR A 131 -9.12 -0.56 1.41
CA TYR A 131 -8.76 -1.95 1.66
C TYR A 131 -9.97 -2.91 1.55
N ASP A 132 -11.12 -2.50 2.10
CA ASP A 132 -12.35 -3.31 2.10
C ASP A 132 -12.94 -3.51 0.69
N GLU A 133 -12.44 -2.79 -0.32
CA GLU A 133 -12.85 -2.89 -1.73
C GLU A 133 -11.91 -3.78 -2.55
N LEU A 134 -10.79 -4.23 -1.97
CA LEU A 134 -9.80 -5.07 -2.64
C LEU A 134 -10.10 -6.57 -2.48
N PRO A 135 -9.76 -7.39 -3.49
CA PRO A 135 -9.88 -8.84 -3.36
C PRO A 135 -8.94 -9.35 -2.27
N ILE A 136 -9.48 -10.13 -1.32
CA ILE A 136 -8.69 -10.69 -0.23
C ILE A 136 -7.84 -11.85 -0.79
N PRO A 137 -6.51 -11.81 -0.64
CA PRO A 137 -5.63 -12.89 -1.09
C PRO A 137 -5.90 -14.20 -0.33
N SER A 138 -5.67 -15.34 -1.00
CA SER A 138 -5.81 -16.65 -0.36
C SER A 138 -4.85 -16.81 0.83
N GLU A 139 -5.27 -17.56 1.86
CA GLU A 139 -4.46 -17.75 3.08
C GLU A 139 -3.13 -18.48 2.84
N GLN A 140 -3.04 -19.24 1.75
CA GLN A 140 -1.81 -19.92 1.35
C GLN A 140 -0.69 -18.94 0.99
N LEU A 141 -1.05 -17.78 0.41
CA LEU A 141 -0.11 -16.77 -0.05
C LEU A 141 0.19 -15.71 1.03
N ASN A 142 -0.73 -15.53 1.99
CA ASN A 142 -0.68 -14.42 2.92
C ASN A 142 -1.15 -14.80 4.32
N LYS A 143 -0.30 -15.56 5.02
CA LYS A 143 -0.56 -15.88 6.43
C LYS A 143 -0.53 -14.60 7.27
N PRO A 144 -1.52 -14.39 8.15
CA PRO A 144 -1.55 -13.25 9.06
C PRO A 144 -0.36 -13.25 10.02
N CYS A 145 -0.22 -12.17 10.78
CA CYS A 145 0.63 -12.17 11.96
C CYS A 145 0.04 -13.11 13.02
N GLU A 146 0.90 -13.85 13.72
CA GLU A 146 0.53 -14.84 14.74
C GLU A 146 -0.23 -14.25 15.95
N ILE A 147 -0.28 -12.92 16.03
CA ILE A 147 -0.90 -12.16 17.14
C ILE A 147 -2.41 -12.02 17.05
N HIS A 148 -3.01 -12.31 15.89
CA HIS A 148 -4.45 -12.19 15.73
C HIS A 148 -5.15 -13.36 16.41
N LEU A 149 -6.27 -13.08 17.07
CA LEU A 149 -7.16 -14.12 17.56
C LEU A 149 -7.67 -14.93 16.35
N ALA A 150 -7.70 -16.26 16.48
CA ALA A 150 -8.06 -17.16 15.40
C ALA A 150 -9.41 -16.75 14.77
N GLY A 151 -9.39 -16.43 13.47
CA GLY A 151 -10.59 -16.14 12.67
C GLY A 151 -10.94 -14.67 12.41
N ASP A 152 -10.19 -13.69 12.95
CA ASP A 152 -10.46 -12.25 12.69
C ASP A 152 -9.18 -11.49 12.28
N ASP A 153 -8.38 -12.11 11.42
CA ASP A 153 -7.06 -11.63 11.02
C ASP A 153 -7.09 -10.86 9.69
N TYR A 154 -8.26 -10.70 9.06
CA TYR A 154 -8.40 -10.09 7.74
C TYR A 154 -7.92 -8.62 7.69
N ARG A 155 -7.86 -7.93 8.83
CA ARG A 155 -7.31 -6.56 8.94
C ARG A 155 -5.90 -6.50 9.51
N CYS A 156 -5.23 -7.64 9.63
CA CYS A 156 -3.83 -7.71 9.97
C CYS A 156 -3.00 -6.79 9.07
N SER A 157 -2.07 -6.04 9.65
CA SER A 157 -1.25 -5.10 8.89
C SER A 157 -0.50 -5.78 7.76
N LYS A 158 -0.03 -7.01 8.00
CA LYS A 158 0.64 -7.83 6.98
C LYS A 158 -0.30 -8.16 5.83
N ARG A 159 -1.55 -8.52 6.15
CA ARG A 159 -2.55 -8.78 5.11
C ARG A 159 -2.84 -7.54 4.29
N VAL A 160 -3.09 -6.40 4.96
CA VAL A 160 -3.36 -5.11 4.30
C VAL A 160 -2.22 -4.70 3.38
N ALA A 161 -0.98 -4.70 3.87
CA ALA A 161 0.19 -4.33 3.07
C ALA A 161 0.36 -5.24 1.85
N PHE A 162 0.23 -6.56 2.03
CA PHE A 162 0.35 -7.52 0.94
C PHE A 162 -0.76 -7.36 -0.10
N THR A 163 -2.01 -7.15 0.31
CA THR A 163 -3.12 -6.94 -0.63
C THR A 163 -2.91 -5.68 -1.47
N PHE A 164 -2.47 -4.59 -0.86
CA PHE A 164 -2.10 -3.39 -1.61
C PHE A 164 -0.89 -3.62 -2.53
N ALA A 165 0.09 -4.42 -2.12
CA ALA A 165 1.21 -4.79 -2.97
C ALA A 165 0.75 -5.55 -4.22
N ARG A 166 -0.08 -6.59 -4.07
CA ARG A 166 -0.67 -7.32 -5.22
C ARG A 166 -1.52 -6.42 -6.10
N TYR A 167 -2.27 -5.48 -5.49
CA TYR A 167 -3.06 -4.53 -6.25
C TYR A 167 -2.17 -3.60 -7.09
N LEU A 168 -1.14 -2.98 -6.49
CA LEU A 168 -0.23 -2.10 -7.23
C LEU A 168 0.54 -2.84 -8.33
N GLU A 169 1.03 -4.06 -8.05
CA GLU A 169 1.68 -4.92 -9.04
C GLU A 169 0.76 -5.18 -10.24
N SER A 170 -0.54 -5.44 -10.01
CA SER A 170 -1.52 -5.66 -11.09
C SER A 170 -1.79 -4.40 -11.95
N ARG A 171 -1.42 -3.21 -11.46
CA ARG A 171 -1.59 -1.91 -12.11
C ARG A 171 -0.32 -1.39 -12.78
N GLU A 172 0.82 -2.07 -12.61
CA GLU A 172 2.09 -1.68 -13.23
C GLU A 172 1.96 -1.61 -14.76
N GLY A 173 1.33 -2.62 -15.37
CA GLY A 173 1.08 -2.64 -16.82
C GLY A 173 0.15 -1.51 -17.31
N ASP A 174 -0.79 -1.06 -16.48
CA ASP A 174 -1.71 0.02 -16.85
C ASP A 174 -0.98 1.39 -16.90
N GLN A 175 0.09 1.60 -16.11
CA GLN A 175 0.92 2.82 -16.18
C GLN A 175 1.89 2.80 -17.38
N LEU A 176 2.43 1.63 -17.74
CA LEU A 176 3.31 1.47 -18.90
C LEU A 176 2.61 1.80 -20.23
N LEU A 177 1.31 1.48 -20.35
CA LEU A 177 0.51 1.79 -21.55
C LEU A 177 0.27 3.28 -21.76
N VAL A 178 0.40 4.11 -20.71
CA VAL A 178 0.33 5.57 -20.82
C VAL A 178 1.66 6.16 -21.32
N LEU A 179 2.76 5.40 -21.25
CA LEU A 179 4.12 5.89 -21.47
C LEU A 179 4.73 5.50 -22.81
N GLN A 180 4.06 4.73 -23.68
CA GLN A 180 4.58 4.52 -25.05
C GLN A 180 4.21 5.73 -25.91
N PRO A 181 5.16 6.58 -26.32
CA PRO A 181 4.93 7.51 -27.40
C PRO A 181 4.84 6.70 -28.69
N ASP A 182 3.86 6.99 -29.56
CA ASP A 182 3.92 6.53 -30.94
C ASP A 182 5.27 6.93 -31.54
N GLU A 183 5.87 6.03 -32.30
CA GLU A 183 7.13 6.22 -32.99
C GLU A 183 7.12 7.58 -33.73
N MET A 184 8.20 8.35 -33.54
CA MET A 184 8.37 9.68 -34.16
C MET A 184 8.31 9.57 -35.69
N ASP A 185 7.31 10.18 -36.31
CA ASP A 185 7.41 10.61 -37.70
C ASP A 185 8.31 11.86 -37.79
N ASP A 186 9.09 11.94 -38.87
CA ASP A 186 10.27 12.82 -39.11
C ASP A 186 9.98 14.34 -39.16
N ASP A 187 8.79 14.78 -38.73
CA ASP A 187 8.24 16.10 -39.05
C ASP A 187 8.03 17.04 -37.84
N GLY A 188 8.43 16.62 -36.62
CA GLY A 188 8.67 17.56 -35.52
C GLY A 188 7.46 18.31 -34.93
N GLU A 189 6.23 17.77 -35.01
CA GLU A 189 5.08 18.30 -34.25
C GLU A 189 4.79 17.51 -32.96
N VAL A 190 4.64 18.25 -31.86
CA VAL A 190 4.34 17.71 -30.52
C VAL A 190 2.86 17.31 -30.46
N ASN A 191 2.57 16.01 -30.41
CA ASN A 191 1.21 15.52 -30.20
C ASN A 191 0.86 15.42 -28.71
N GLU A 192 -0.17 16.16 -28.30
CA GLU A 192 -0.81 16.07 -26.99
C GLU A 192 -1.50 14.70 -26.82
N SER A 193 -1.39 14.15 -25.61
CA SER A 193 -1.72 12.78 -25.24
C SER A 193 -3.17 12.36 -25.55
N VAL A 194 -3.32 11.22 -26.22
CA VAL A 194 -4.60 10.55 -26.48
C VAL A 194 -4.89 9.55 -25.36
N ILE A 195 -6.03 9.69 -24.68
CA ILE A 195 -6.47 8.71 -23.66
C ILE A 195 -7.19 7.56 -24.38
N ILE A 196 -6.54 6.40 -24.50
CA ILE A 196 -7.15 5.19 -25.04
C ILE A 196 -7.72 4.36 -23.88
N GLN A 197 -9.05 4.33 -23.73
CA GLN A 197 -9.73 3.34 -22.90
C GLN A 197 -9.94 2.05 -23.70
N MET A 198 -9.18 0.99 -23.38
CA MET A 198 -9.42 -0.33 -23.95
C MET A 198 -10.42 -1.11 -23.08
N ASN A 199 -11.46 -1.64 -23.73
CA ASN A 199 -12.39 -2.59 -23.12
C ASN A 199 -11.76 -3.99 -23.18
N ARG A 200 -11.64 -4.70 -22.06
CA ARG A 200 -11.05 -6.07 -21.98
C ARG A 200 -11.96 -7.17 -22.57
N ASP A 201 -12.94 -6.80 -23.38
CA ASP A 201 -13.93 -7.70 -23.99
C ASP A 201 -13.79 -7.57 -25.51
N GLU A 202 -13.02 -8.49 -26.13
CA GLU A 202 -12.64 -8.49 -27.56
C GLU A 202 -13.83 -8.52 -28.54
N THR A 203 -15.05 -8.66 -28.02
CA THR A 203 -16.29 -8.73 -28.80
C THR A 203 -17.00 -7.39 -28.99
N LYS A 204 -16.52 -6.30 -28.36
CA LYS A 204 -17.19 -5.00 -28.41
C LYS A 204 -16.33 -3.94 -29.12
N PRO A 205 -16.91 -3.12 -30.01
CA PRO A 205 -16.17 -2.09 -30.71
C PRO A 205 -15.67 -1.02 -29.73
N LEU A 206 -14.43 -0.59 -29.93
CA LEU A 206 -13.82 0.50 -29.18
C LEU A 206 -14.50 1.82 -29.57
N CYS A 207 -14.93 2.56 -28.54
CA CYS A 207 -15.56 3.86 -28.70
C CYS A 207 -14.66 4.94 -28.11
N PHE A 208 -14.36 5.97 -28.89
CA PHE A 208 -13.64 7.15 -28.40
C PHE A 208 -14.40 8.42 -28.75
N VAL A 209 -14.25 9.44 -27.90
CA VAL A 209 -14.89 10.74 -28.06
C VAL A 209 -13.81 11.81 -28.18
N LYS A 210 -13.81 12.53 -29.31
CA LYS A 210 -12.95 13.71 -29.54
C LYS A 210 -13.84 14.86 -30.00
N ASN A 211 -13.80 16.01 -29.33
CA ASN A 211 -14.59 17.21 -29.67
C ASN A 211 -16.09 16.95 -29.91
N ASN A 212 -16.75 16.16 -29.04
CA ASN A 212 -18.15 15.73 -29.18
C ASN A 212 -18.46 14.91 -30.44
N ILE A 213 -17.45 14.35 -31.12
CA ILE A 213 -17.61 13.43 -32.23
C ILE A 213 -17.29 12.02 -31.75
N HIS A 214 -18.25 11.11 -31.93
CA HIS A 214 -18.12 9.70 -31.59
C HIS A 214 -17.55 8.91 -32.78
N PHE A 215 -16.47 8.18 -32.55
CA PHE A 215 -15.93 7.22 -33.50
C PHE A 215 -16.09 5.79 -32.98
N THR A 216 -16.53 4.89 -33.86
CA THR A 216 -16.67 3.46 -33.57
C THR A 216 -15.77 2.70 -34.52
N ILE A 217 -14.74 2.04 -33.98
CA ILE A 217 -13.86 1.17 -34.76
C ILE A 217 -14.40 -0.26 -34.65
N LEU A 218 -14.84 -0.81 -35.80
CA LEU A 218 -15.19 -2.22 -35.93
C LEU A 218 -13.91 -3.00 -36.27
N LEU A 219 -13.40 -3.74 -35.30
CA LEU A 219 -12.30 -4.69 -35.53
C LEU A 219 -12.87 -5.90 -36.29
N LYS A 220 -12.22 -6.29 -37.39
CA LYS A 220 -12.56 -7.47 -38.21
C LYS A 220 -11.69 -8.66 -37.82
#